data_AF-A0A484HN47-F1
#
_entry.id   AF-A0A484HN47-F1
#
_cell.length_a   1.000
_cell.length_b   1.000
_cell.length_c   1.000
_cell.angle_alpha   90.00
_cell.angle_beta   90.00
_cell.angle_gamma   90.00
#
_symmetry.space_group_name_H-M   'P 1'
#
loop_
_entity.id
_entity.type
_entity.pdbx_description
1 polymer ?
#
loop_
_entity_poly.entity_id
_entity_poly.type
_entity_poly.pdbx_seq_one_letter_code
_entity_poly.pdbx_strand_id
1 'polypeptide(L)'
;MINNFFCKVAGISDNSTGLSSIEDNISSIASKFVDFFNLSYPLEMDHLTSLCFSSGIEINFLPDGPETRGLSCSHGEDIIIFIKENDAPCSQIHTILHELCEIFIKKILNKKYIETSENKYLLERIADQFSAEVHVPGDEVLNRINGYGFDVFLLQKSLNCSYATALIRFHDVLYHYVKEETKKPIPLISLLYHRPYWEERPNGRIPRLKFRCLGKSKGFKFRMGKKEVNNIIIYDDIDKCFMRQIIKAKEDMFFQNVMMEFKDKHLEIDMLIRLVYWKEDEYPSKVLIHIIPSEHLDMTELAGRKNVPHYNLSIFRGVR
;
A
#
# COMPACT_ATOMS: atom_id res chain seq x y z
N MET A 1 7.70 -26.79 -8.01
CA MET A 1 8.89 -25.94 -7.85
C MET A 1 8.75 -25.01 -6.64
N ILE A 2 7.62 -24.30 -6.50
CA ILE A 2 7.26 -23.45 -5.35
C ILE A 2 7.37 -24.18 -3.99
N ASN A 3 6.86 -25.41 -3.87
CA ASN A 3 6.98 -26.19 -2.63
C ASN A 3 8.45 -26.40 -2.18
N ASN A 4 9.38 -26.60 -3.14
CA ASN A 4 10.79 -26.82 -2.84
C ASN A 4 11.51 -25.53 -2.39
N PHE A 5 11.16 -24.39 -2.98
CA PHE A 5 11.69 -23.07 -2.57
C PHE A 5 11.39 -22.84 -1.09
N PHE A 6 10.14 -23.05 -0.72
CA PHE A 6 9.64 -22.70 0.60
C PHE A 6 10.20 -23.59 1.73
N CYS A 7 10.38 -24.90 1.49
CA CYS A 7 10.99 -25.79 2.48
C CYS A 7 12.53 -25.66 2.57
N LYS A 8 13.23 -25.22 1.51
CA LYS A 8 14.70 -25.23 1.46
C LYS A 8 15.36 -23.85 1.51
N VAL A 9 14.74 -22.83 0.93
CA VAL A 9 15.38 -21.52 0.65
C VAL A 9 14.94 -20.45 1.65
N ALA A 10 13.70 -20.52 2.13
CA ALA A 10 13.20 -19.62 3.17
C ALA A 10 13.89 -19.84 4.53
N GLY A 11 14.61 -20.95 4.73
CA GLY A 11 15.35 -21.24 5.97
C GLY A 11 14.46 -21.47 7.19
N ILE A 12 13.16 -21.68 6.97
CA ILE A 12 12.18 -21.94 8.04
C ILE A 12 12.13 -23.45 8.25
N SER A 13 12.96 -23.97 9.16
CA SER A 13 12.96 -25.38 9.57
C SER A 13 12.13 -25.57 10.84
N ASP A 14 11.10 -26.42 10.74
CA ASP A 14 10.29 -27.08 11.78
C ASP A 14 9.85 -26.31 13.05
N ASN A 15 8.51 -26.20 13.17
CA ASN A 15 7.65 -26.11 14.37
C ASN A 15 7.98 -25.11 15.51
N SER A 16 9.07 -24.35 15.43
CA SER A 16 9.52 -23.41 16.48
C SER A 16 9.41 -21.95 16.07
N THR A 17 9.32 -21.66 14.78
CA THR A 17 9.08 -20.32 14.23
C THR A 17 7.60 -19.96 14.33
N GLY A 18 7.26 -19.00 15.21
CA GLY A 18 5.91 -18.40 15.26
C GLY A 18 5.67 -17.44 14.09
N LEU A 19 4.40 -17.04 13.89
CA LEU A 19 4.00 -16.09 12.84
C LEU A 19 4.79 -14.77 12.90
N SER A 20 5.11 -14.27 14.11
CA SER A 20 5.91 -13.05 14.27
C SER A 20 7.31 -13.18 13.68
N SER A 21 7.95 -14.36 13.84
CA SER A 21 9.26 -14.60 13.25
C SER A 21 9.20 -14.68 11.72
N ILE A 22 8.08 -15.16 11.16
CA ILE A 22 7.87 -15.15 9.71
C ILE A 22 7.66 -13.71 9.23
N GLU A 23 6.87 -12.92 9.94
CA GLU A 23 6.66 -11.50 9.63
C GLU A 23 7.99 -10.73 9.58
N ASP A 24 8.88 -10.95 10.53
CA ASP A 24 10.18 -10.27 10.59
C ASP A 24 11.10 -10.65 9.40
N ASN A 25 10.88 -11.82 8.78
CA ASN A 25 11.69 -12.31 7.67
C ASN A 25 10.99 -12.26 6.32
N ILE A 26 9.74 -11.78 6.26
CA ILE A 26 8.91 -11.89 5.05
C ILE A 26 9.55 -11.20 3.85
N SER A 27 10.27 -10.10 4.09
CA SER A 27 10.96 -9.36 3.02
C SER A 27 12.12 -10.13 2.42
N SER A 28 12.87 -10.85 3.26
CA SER A 28 13.93 -11.75 2.79
C SER A 28 13.34 -12.91 1.98
N ILE A 29 12.21 -13.45 2.42
CA ILE A 29 11.51 -14.54 1.73
C ILE A 29 10.99 -14.06 0.37
N ALA A 30 10.41 -12.87 0.30
CA ALA A 30 9.93 -12.26 -0.94
C ALA A 30 11.10 -12.02 -1.93
N SER A 31 12.20 -11.43 -1.48
CA SER A 31 13.40 -11.23 -2.32
C SER A 31 13.92 -12.55 -2.89
N LYS A 32 14.09 -13.56 -2.02
CA LYS A 32 14.53 -14.89 -2.46
C LYS A 32 13.55 -15.52 -3.45
N PHE A 33 12.24 -15.28 -3.30
CA PHE A 33 11.23 -15.79 -4.23
C PHE A 33 11.42 -15.16 -5.62
N VAL A 34 11.59 -13.85 -5.67
CA VAL A 34 11.87 -13.11 -6.91
C VAL A 34 13.13 -13.64 -7.60
N ASP A 35 14.22 -13.81 -6.84
CA ASP A 35 15.50 -14.30 -7.37
C ASP A 35 15.41 -15.74 -7.86
N PHE A 36 14.80 -16.62 -7.06
CA PHE A 36 14.71 -18.05 -7.35
C PHE A 36 13.86 -18.34 -8.60
N PHE A 37 12.79 -17.57 -8.80
CA PHE A 37 11.92 -17.69 -9.97
C PHE A 37 12.29 -16.74 -11.11
N ASN A 38 13.35 -15.94 -10.96
CA ASN A 38 13.83 -14.99 -11.94
C ASN A 38 12.70 -14.12 -12.52
N LEU A 39 11.91 -13.52 -11.64
CA LEU A 39 10.73 -12.75 -12.05
C LEU A 39 11.14 -11.46 -12.77
N SER A 40 10.42 -11.15 -13.84
CA SER A 40 10.55 -9.91 -14.62
C SER A 40 9.45 -8.91 -14.26
N TYR A 41 9.75 -7.61 -14.43
CA TYR A 41 8.84 -6.52 -14.09
C TYR A 41 8.54 -5.60 -15.30
N PRO A 42 7.30 -5.09 -15.44
CA PRO A 42 6.12 -5.33 -14.59
C PRO A 42 5.71 -6.81 -14.57
N LEU A 43 5.19 -7.28 -13.43
CA LEU A 43 4.83 -8.69 -13.28
C LEU A 43 3.60 -8.99 -14.12
N GLU A 44 3.70 -10.01 -14.97
CA GLU A 44 2.62 -10.42 -15.87
C GLU A 44 1.88 -11.63 -15.33
N MET A 45 0.56 -11.63 -15.52
CA MET A 45 -0.31 -12.71 -15.06
C MET A 45 0.08 -14.06 -15.67
N ASP A 46 0.39 -14.09 -16.96
CA ASP A 46 0.74 -15.32 -17.69
C ASP A 46 2.03 -15.98 -17.16
N HIS A 47 3.00 -15.16 -16.74
CA HIS A 47 4.22 -15.67 -16.13
C HIS A 47 3.90 -16.32 -14.76
N LEU A 48 3.10 -15.65 -13.93
CA LEU A 48 2.73 -16.15 -12.61
C LEU A 48 1.86 -17.41 -12.67
N THR A 49 0.89 -17.47 -13.58
CA THR A 49 0.04 -18.66 -13.78
C THR A 49 0.85 -19.84 -14.31
N SER A 50 1.77 -19.62 -15.25
CA SER A 50 2.70 -20.64 -15.75
C SER A 50 3.59 -21.19 -14.63
N LEU A 51 4.08 -20.31 -13.75
CA LEU A 51 4.87 -20.72 -12.59
C LEU A 51 4.05 -21.59 -11.62
N CYS A 52 2.81 -21.20 -11.31
CA CYS A 52 1.90 -21.98 -10.49
C CYS A 52 1.63 -23.36 -11.10
N PHE A 53 1.29 -23.40 -12.39
CA PHE A 53 1.03 -24.64 -13.13
C PHE A 53 2.24 -25.59 -13.10
N SER A 54 3.44 -25.09 -13.38
CA SER A 54 4.69 -25.88 -13.31
C SER A 54 5.02 -26.38 -11.89
N SER A 55 4.35 -25.83 -10.87
CA SER A 55 4.49 -26.22 -9.47
C SER A 55 3.37 -27.12 -8.97
N GLY A 56 2.44 -27.56 -9.84
CA GLY A 56 1.28 -28.36 -9.46
C GLY A 56 0.20 -27.56 -8.73
N ILE A 57 0.15 -26.24 -8.94
CA ILE A 57 -0.84 -25.34 -8.36
C ILE A 57 -1.79 -24.92 -9.48
N GLU A 58 -3.06 -25.29 -9.34
CA GLU A 58 -4.11 -24.92 -10.28
C GLU A 58 -4.67 -23.54 -9.92
N ILE A 59 -4.94 -22.73 -10.94
CA ILE A 59 -5.59 -21.41 -10.77
C ILE A 59 -6.93 -21.45 -11.50
N ASN A 60 -8.00 -21.25 -10.74
CA ASN A 60 -9.37 -21.26 -11.24
C ASN A 60 -10.05 -19.91 -11.06
N PHE A 61 -10.85 -19.53 -12.06
CA PHE A 61 -11.58 -18.27 -12.04
C PHE A 61 -13.01 -18.50 -11.56
N LEU A 62 -13.44 -17.70 -10.59
CA LEU A 62 -14.79 -17.69 -10.06
C LEU A 62 -15.60 -16.54 -10.67
N PRO A 63 -16.90 -16.75 -10.91
CA PRO A 63 -17.80 -15.67 -11.28
C PRO A 63 -17.97 -14.69 -10.10
N ASP A 64 -18.45 -13.48 -10.36
CA ASP A 64 -18.55 -12.36 -9.38
C ASP A 64 -19.56 -12.53 -8.22
N GLY A 65 -20.02 -13.76 -7.94
CA GLY A 65 -20.97 -14.06 -6.86
C GLY A 65 -20.39 -14.06 -5.44
N PRO A 66 -19.23 -14.67 -5.16
CA PRO A 66 -18.68 -14.77 -3.81
C PRO A 66 -18.23 -13.42 -3.25
N GLU A 67 -18.38 -13.21 -1.94
CA GLU A 67 -17.85 -12.00 -1.27
C GLU A 67 -16.30 -11.97 -1.27
N THR A 68 -15.67 -13.15 -1.19
CA THR A 68 -14.21 -13.31 -1.11
C THR A 68 -13.54 -13.06 -2.46
N ARG A 69 -12.46 -12.27 -2.48
CA ARG A 69 -11.70 -11.95 -3.71
C ARG A 69 -10.86 -13.12 -4.24
N GLY A 70 -10.45 -14.00 -3.34
CA GLY A 70 -9.84 -15.28 -3.64
C GLY A 70 -9.96 -16.20 -2.44
N LEU A 71 -9.69 -17.47 -2.68
CA LEU A 71 -9.51 -18.47 -1.63
C LEU A 71 -8.64 -19.61 -2.18
N SER A 72 -7.82 -20.20 -1.33
CA SER A 72 -7.09 -21.42 -1.63
C SER A 72 -7.71 -22.65 -0.96
N CYS A 73 -7.68 -23.78 -1.64
CA CYS A 73 -7.92 -25.09 -1.04
C CYS A 73 -6.75 -26.04 -1.33
N SER A 74 -6.49 -26.92 -0.37
CA SER A 74 -5.46 -27.94 -0.47
C SER A 74 -6.06 -29.30 -0.12
N HIS A 75 -5.96 -30.27 -1.03
CA HIS A 75 -6.38 -31.65 -0.79
C HIS A 75 -5.20 -32.59 -1.06
N GLY A 76 -4.52 -33.03 0.01
CA GLY A 76 -3.25 -33.76 -0.14
C GLY A 76 -2.17 -32.85 -0.72
N GLU A 77 -1.57 -33.25 -1.84
CA GLU A 77 -0.58 -32.45 -2.57
C GLU A 77 -1.21 -31.45 -3.56
N ASP A 78 -2.49 -31.65 -3.92
CA ASP A 78 -3.20 -30.82 -4.87
C ASP A 78 -3.54 -29.47 -4.22
N ILE A 79 -3.13 -28.38 -4.87
CA ILE A 79 -3.40 -27.02 -4.44
C ILE A 79 -4.18 -26.32 -5.55
N ILE A 80 -5.31 -25.75 -5.20
CA ILE A 80 -6.13 -24.95 -6.10
C ILE A 80 -6.31 -23.56 -5.49
N ILE A 81 -6.02 -22.52 -6.27
CA ILE A 81 -6.28 -21.12 -5.93
C ILE A 81 -7.43 -20.64 -6.79
N PHE A 82 -8.47 -20.12 -6.14
CA PHE A 82 -9.59 -19.49 -6.81
C PHE A 82 -9.46 -17.97 -6.76
N ILE A 83 -9.67 -17.30 -7.89
CA ILE A 83 -9.64 -15.84 -8.02
C ILE A 83 -10.86 -15.33 -8.77
N LYS A 84 -11.29 -14.09 -8.55
CA LYS A 84 -12.40 -13.50 -9.31
C LYS A 84 -12.01 -13.23 -10.76
N GLU A 85 -12.87 -13.64 -11.68
CA GLU A 85 -12.66 -13.49 -13.13
C GLU A 85 -12.60 -12.02 -13.57
N ASN A 86 -13.47 -11.18 -13.02
CA ASN A 86 -13.61 -9.78 -13.44
C ASN A 86 -12.76 -8.80 -12.61
N ASP A 87 -11.94 -9.31 -11.68
CA ASP A 87 -10.95 -8.46 -11.02
C ASP A 87 -9.89 -8.01 -12.02
N ALA A 88 -9.41 -6.77 -11.86
CA ALA A 88 -8.33 -6.27 -12.71
C ALA A 88 -7.10 -7.20 -12.63
N PRO A 89 -6.33 -7.39 -13.71
CA PRO A 89 -5.18 -8.32 -13.71
C PRO A 89 -4.19 -8.08 -12.56
N CYS A 90 -3.95 -6.81 -12.22
CA CYS A 90 -3.08 -6.44 -11.11
C CYS A 90 -3.62 -6.89 -9.73
N SER A 91 -4.95 -6.90 -9.57
CA SER A 91 -5.62 -7.43 -8.39
C SER A 91 -5.55 -8.96 -8.35
N GLN A 92 -5.71 -9.63 -9.49
CA GLN A 92 -5.59 -11.09 -9.59
C GLN A 92 -4.17 -11.56 -9.23
N ILE A 93 -3.14 -10.90 -9.76
CA ILE A 93 -1.74 -11.15 -9.40
C ILE A 93 -1.54 -11.02 -7.89
N HIS A 94 -2.04 -9.94 -7.29
CA HIS A 94 -1.93 -9.72 -5.87
C HIS A 94 -2.61 -10.85 -5.06
N THR A 95 -3.82 -11.25 -5.46
CA THR A 95 -4.55 -12.36 -4.82
C THR A 95 -3.80 -13.68 -4.94
N ILE A 96 -3.22 -14.02 -6.11
CA ILE A 96 -2.46 -15.26 -6.26
C ILE A 96 -1.24 -15.27 -5.33
N LEU A 97 -0.46 -14.18 -5.31
CA LEU A 97 0.71 -14.08 -4.44
C LEU A 97 0.34 -14.14 -2.95
N HIS A 98 -0.79 -13.52 -2.58
CA HIS A 98 -1.35 -13.58 -1.23
C HIS A 98 -1.67 -15.02 -0.84
N GLU A 99 -2.47 -15.72 -1.65
CA GLU A 99 -2.88 -17.09 -1.40
C GLU A 99 -1.68 -18.06 -1.38
N LEU A 100 -0.70 -17.87 -2.27
CA LEU A 100 0.55 -18.63 -2.25
C LEU A 100 1.29 -18.50 -0.92
N CYS A 101 1.36 -17.28 -0.37
CA CYS A 101 1.96 -17.02 0.94
C CYS A 101 1.18 -17.73 2.06
N GLU A 102 -0.15 -17.63 2.05
CA GLU A 102 -0.98 -18.30 3.05
C GLU A 102 -0.84 -19.82 3.01
N ILE A 103 -0.89 -20.42 1.82
CA ILE A 103 -0.70 -21.85 1.62
C ILE A 103 0.64 -22.29 2.20
N PHE A 104 1.71 -21.53 1.90
CA PHE A 104 3.04 -21.80 2.41
C PHE A 104 3.09 -21.78 3.94
N ILE A 105 2.60 -20.70 4.56
CA ILE A 105 2.65 -20.55 6.01
C ILE A 105 1.80 -21.62 6.71
N LYS A 106 0.63 -21.96 6.15
CA LYS A 106 -0.24 -23.04 6.65
C LYS A 106 0.38 -24.44 6.53
N LYS A 107 1.33 -24.65 5.61
CA LYS A 107 2.08 -25.92 5.51
C LYS A 107 3.17 -26.03 6.59
N ILE A 108 3.79 -24.92 6.98
CA ILE A 108 4.83 -24.90 8.01
C ILE A 108 4.23 -24.91 9.42
N LEU A 109 3.20 -24.10 9.63
CA LEU A 109 2.61 -23.92 10.95
C LEU A 109 1.41 -24.84 11.14
N ASN A 110 1.24 -25.36 12.35
CA ASN A 110 0.09 -26.19 12.69
C ASN A 110 -1.22 -25.42 12.45
N LYS A 111 -2.13 -25.98 11.65
CA LYS A 111 -3.42 -25.38 11.31
C LYS A 111 -4.21 -24.88 12.53
N LYS A 112 -4.16 -25.61 13.66
CA LYS A 112 -4.83 -25.21 14.92
C LYS A 112 -4.25 -23.93 15.54
N TYR A 113 -2.97 -23.64 15.30
CA TYR A 113 -2.31 -22.41 15.77
C TYR A 113 -2.84 -21.19 15.01
N ILE A 114 -3.15 -21.33 13.72
CA ILE A 114 -3.60 -20.23 12.85
C ILE A 114 -5.08 -19.86 13.10
N GLU A 115 -5.89 -20.74 13.67
CA GLU A 115 -7.35 -20.56 13.77
C GLU A 115 -7.80 -19.47 14.74
N THR A 116 -6.93 -18.91 15.58
CA THR A 116 -7.24 -17.76 16.45
C THR A 116 -7.45 -16.49 15.62
N SER A 117 -8.34 -15.61 16.05
CA SER A 117 -8.64 -14.35 15.33
C SER A 117 -7.40 -13.47 15.15
N GLU A 118 -6.53 -13.42 16.16
CA GLU A 118 -5.29 -12.65 16.12
C GLU A 118 -4.29 -13.22 15.10
N ASN A 119 -4.13 -14.55 15.05
CA ASN A 119 -3.22 -15.19 14.12
C ASN A 119 -3.73 -15.15 12.68
N LYS A 120 -5.05 -15.17 12.45
CA LYS A 120 -5.63 -14.93 11.12
C LYS A 120 -5.30 -13.53 10.61
N TYR A 121 -5.51 -12.51 11.43
CA TYR A 121 -5.19 -11.12 11.06
C TYR A 121 -3.69 -10.93 10.79
N LEU A 122 -2.84 -11.57 11.60
CA LEU A 122 -1.40 -11.54 11.39
C LEU A 122 -0.99 -12.25 10.09
N LEU A 123 -1.59 -13.41 9.79
CA LEU A 123 -1.36 -14.13 8.54
C LEU A 123 -1.77 -13.29 7.32
N GLU A 124 -2.96 -12.69 7.35
CA GLU A 124 -3.44 -11.79 6.29
C GLU A 124 -2.44 -10.66 6.04
N ARG A 125 -1.93 -10.02 7.10
CA ARG A 125 -0.92 -8.95 6.99
C ARG A 125 0.40 -9.46 6.38
N ILE A 126 0.86 -10.65 6.77
CA ILE A 126 2.09 -11.24 6.23
C ILE A 126 1.92 -11.53 4.73
N ALA A 127 0.76 -12.07 4.34
CA ALA A 127 0.46 -12.40 2.95
C ALA A 127 0.30 -11.14 2.08
N ASP A 128 -0.36 -10.08 2.59
CA ASP A 128 -0.44 -8.77 1.95
C ASP A 128 0.95 -8.18 1.70
N GLN A 129 1.83 -8.24 2.71
CA GLN A 129 3.21 -7.75 2.63
C GLN A 129 4.02 -8.55 1.61
N PHE A 130 4.00 -9.88 1.69
CA PHE A 130 4.68 -10.76 0.74
C PHE A 130 4.24 -10.46 -0.70
N SER A 131 2.93 -10.38 -0.92
CA SER A 131 2.36 -10.08 -2.22
C SER A 131 2.83 -8.72 -2.75
N ALA A 132 2.86 -7.69 -1.90
CA ALA A 132 3.38 -6.38 -2.29
C ALA A 132 4.87 -6.38 -2.61
N GLU A 133 5.68 -7.11 -1.84
CA GLU A 133 7.13 -7.20 -2.05
C GLU A 133 7.53 -7.97 -3.30
N VAL A 134 6.82 -9.05 -3.61
CA VAL A 134 7.05 -9.80 -4.84
C VAL A 134 6.56 -9.03 -6.06
N HIS A 135 5.43 -8.32 -5.96
CA HIS A 135 4.86 -7.59 -7.09
C HIS A 135 5.59 -6.27 -7.38
N VAL A 136 6.15 -5.61 -6.36
CA VAL A 136 6.76 -4.29 -6.47
C VAL A 136 8.18 -4.34 -5.89
N PRO A 137 9.24 -4.41 -6.71
CA PRO A 137 10.62 -4.48 -6.24
C PRO A 137 11.03 -3.25 -5.42
N GLY A 138 11.79 -3.46 -4.35
CA GLY A 138 12.23 -2.38 -3.46
C GLY A 138 13.12 -1.36 -4.16
N ASP A 139 14.07 -1.84 -4.95
CA ASP A 139 15.00 -0.99 -5.70
C ASP A 139 14.29 -0.10 -6.72
N GLU A 140 13.24 -0.63 -7.38
CA GLU A 140 12.44 0.17 -8.29
C GLU A 140 11.68 1.28 -7.55
N VAL A 141 11.14 1.00 -6.36
CA VAL A 141 10.52 2.04 -5.53
C VAL A 141 11.54 3.13 -5.17
N LEU A 142 12.74 2.76 -4.73
CA LEU A 142 13.80 3.72 -4.39
C LEU A 142 14.21 4.57 -5.59
N ASN A 143 14.45 3.94 -6.74
CA ASN A 143 14.77 4.62 -7.99
C ASN A 143 13.67 5.63 -8.38
N ARG A 144 12.40 5.24 -8.21
CA ARG A 144 11.25 6.11 -8.49
C ARG A 144 11.13 7.26 -7.50
N ILE A 145 11.35 7.01 -6.20
CA ILE A 145 11.40 8.08 -5.19
C ILE A 145 12.49 9.09 -5.55
N ASN A 146 13.68 8.62 -5.92
CA ASN A 146 14.80 9.48 -6.29
C ASN A 146 14.55 10.29 -7.58
N GLY A 147 13.89 9.70 -8.59
CA GLY A 147 13.65 10.36 -9.88
C GLY A 147 12.37 11.21 -9.94
N TYR A 148 11.32 10.81 -9.24
CA TYR A 148 9.98 11.39 -9.37
C TYR A 148 9.38 11.88 -8.07
N GLY A 149 10.08 11.73 -6.94
CA GLY A 149 9.53 12.01 -5.63
C GLY A 149 8.48 10.99 -5.23
N PHE A 150 7.56 11.40 -4.37
CA PHE A 150 6.62 10.51 -3.69
C PHE A 150 5.35 10.32 -4.53
N ASP A 151 5.52 9.93 -5.79
CA ASP A 151 4.42 9.75 -6.73
C ASP A 151 4.02 8.28 -6.84
N VAL A 152 3.13 7.86 -5.93
CA VAL A 152 2.58 6.49 -5.93
C VAL A 152 1.70 6.22 -7.16
N PHE A 153 1.16 7.26 -7.81
CA PHE A 153 0.39 7.06 -9.05
C PHE A 153 1.29 6.61 -10.20
N LEU A 154 2.47 7.23 -10.32
CA LEU A 154 3.45 6.82 -11.31
C LEU A 154 3.99 5.42 -11.02
N LEU A 155 4.30 5.12 -9.75
CA LEU A 155 4.74 3.79 -9.33
C LEU A 155 3.71 2.72 -9.72
N GLN A 156 2.45 2.92 -9.34
CA GLN A 156 1.34 2.02 -9.65
C GLN A 156 1.18 1.78 -11.15
N LYS A 157 1.29 2.83 -11.95
CA LYS A 157 1.18 2.75 -13.41
C LYS A 157 2.36 1.99 -14.03
N SER A 158 3.58 2.25 -13.55
CA SER A 158 4.81 1.67 -14.11
C SER A 158 4.94 0.16 -13.85
N LEU A 159 4.48 -0.30 -12.69
CA LEU A 159 4.60 -1.69 -12.27
C LEU A 159 3.30 -2.49 -12.43
N ASN A 160 2.27 -1.87 -13.01
CA ASN A 160 0.95 -2.46 -13.21
C ASN A 160 0.40 -3.17 -11.95
N CYS A 161 0.49 -2.51 -10.80
CA CYS A 161 -0.01 -3.06 -9.52
C CYS A 161 -1.28 -2.33 -9.05
N SER A 162 -1.86 -2.75 -7.94
CA SER A 162 -2.95 -2.00 -7.31
C SER A 162 -2.41 -0.83 -6.48
N TYR A 163 -3.22 0.20 -6.21
CA TYR A 163 -2.80 1.29 -5.31
C TYR A 163 -2.49 0.80 -3.89
N ALA A 164 -3.21 -0.20 -3.39
CA ALA A 164 -2.95 -0.76 -2.07
C ALA A 164 -1.58 -1.45 -2.04
N THR A 165 -1.30 -2.28 -3.05
CA THR A 165 -0.01 -2.95 -3.23
C THR A 165 1.14 -1.94 -3.34
N ALA A 166 0.97 -0.89 -4.17
CA ALA A 166 1.94 0.18 -4.32
C ALA A 166 2.21 0.90 -3.00
N LEU A 167 1.16 1.21 -2.23
CA LEU A 167 1.27 1.88 -0.92
C LEU A 167 1.95 0.98 0.12
N ILE A 168 1.60 -0.30 0.21
CA ILE A 168 2.27 -1.24 1.13
C ILE A 168 3.77 -1.23 0.85
N ARG A 169 4.17 -1.41 -0.41
CA ARG A 169 5.60 -1.42 -0.76
C ARG A 169 6.27 -0.09 -0.53
N PHE A 170 5.65 1.01 -0.94
CA PHE A 170 6.19 2.36 -0.77
C PHE A 170 6.49 2.66 0.70
N HIS A 171 5.57 2.28 1.59
CA HIS A 171 5.73 2.46 3.03
C HIS A 171 6.81 1.56 3.63
N ASP A 172 6.90 0.32 3.17
CA ASP A 172 7.93 -0.62 3.63
C ASP A 172 9.34 -0.14 3.22
N VAL A 173 9.49 0.26 1.97
CA VAL A 173 10.76 0.78 1.46
C VAL A 173 11.17 2.03 2.22
N LEU A 174 10.26 2.98 2.48
CA LEU A 174 10.58 4.17 3.27
C LEU A 174 10.86 3.87 4.74
N TYR A 175 10.24 2.84 5.31
CA TYR A 175 10.55 2.39 6.67
C TYR A 175 11.98 1.87 6.77
N HIS A 176 12.40 1.08 5.78
CA HIS A 176 13.75 0.49 5.71
C HIS A 176 14.79 1.42 5.08
N TYR A 177 14.36 2.49 4.40
CA TYR A 177 15.22 3.60 3.97
C TYR A 177 15.60 4.41 5.21
N VAL A 178 16.51 3.82 5.98
CA VAL A 178 17.09 4.40 7.17
C VAL A 178 18.02 5.50 6.75
N LYS A 179 17.75 6.72 7.20
CA LYS A 179 18.73 7.80 7.19
C LYS A 179 20.00 7.32 7.88
N GLU A 180 21.11 7.22 7.15
CA GLU A 180 22.42 6.78 7.69
C GLU A 180 22.82 7.58 8.95
N GLU A 181 22.36 8.84 9.04
CA GLU A 181 22.67 9.76 10.14
C GLU A 181 21.76 9.63 11.37
N THR A 182 20.46 9.33 11.23
CA THR A 182 19.52 9.28 12.39
C THR A 182 19.23 7.87 12.86
N LYS A 183 19.53 6.85 12.05
CA LYS A 183 19.20 5.43 12.32
C LYS A 183 17.73 5.20 12.67
N LYS A 184 16.84 6.11 12.26
CA LYS A 184 15.40 6.03 12.55
C LYS A 184 14.63 5.77 11.27
N PRO A 185 13.64 4.86 11.29
CA PRO A 185 12.74 4.67 10.16
C PRO A 185 11.95 5.95 9.89
N ILE A 186 11.52 6.14 8.64
CA ILE A 186 10.67 7.27 8.26
C ILE A 186 9.20 6.88 8.48
N PRO A 187 8.53 7.46 9.49
CA PRO A 187 7.12 7.22 9.72
C PRO A 187 6.30 8.01 8.68
N LEU A 188 5.47 7.31 7.91
CA LEU A 188 4.61 7.86 6.87
C LEU A 188 3.18 7.32 7.00
N ILE A 189 2.21 8.20 6.84
CA ILE A 189 0.81 7.86 6.57
C ILE A 189 0.45 8.34 5.18
N SER A 190 -0.26 7.51 4.42
CA SER A 190 -0.74 7.86 3.08
C SER A 190 -2.23 7.67 2.99
N LEU A 191 -2.93 8.69 2.50
CA LEU A 191 -4.37 8.68 2.29
C LEU A 191 -4.64 8.82 0.80
N LEU A 192 -5.33 7.82 0.24
CA LEU A 192 -5.73 7.84 -1.16
C LEU A 192 -7.24 8.01 -1.28
N TYR A 193 -7.63 9.00 -2.08
CA TYR A 193 -9.00 9.28 -2.48
C TYR A 193 -9.14 9.14 -4.00
N HIS A 194 -10.26 8.56 -4.46
CA HIS A 194 -10.52 8.34 -5.89
C HIS A 194 -12.01 8.46 -6.21
N ARG A 195 -12.27 8.82 -7.47
CA ARG A 195 -13.57 8.95 -8.16
C ARG A 195 -14.37 10.13 -7.62
N PRO A 196 -14.58 11.19 -8.43
CA PRO A 196 -15.64 12.13 -8.12
C PRO A 196 -16.97 11.36 -8.28
N TYR A 197 -17.74 11.26 -7.20
CA TYR A 197 -19.19 11.13 -7.35
C TYR A 197 -19.79 12.52 -7.17
N TRP A 198 -20.82 12.81 -7.95
CA TRP A 198 -21.52 14.07 -7.84
C TRP A 198 -22.53 13.95 -6.70
N GLU A 199 -22.32 14.71 -5.63
CA GLU A 199 -23.32 14.88 -4.58
C GLU A 199 -24.30 15.97 -5.04
N GLU A 200 -25.58 15.63 -5.16
CA GLU A 200 -26.61 16.62 -5.47
C GLU A 200 -26.87 17.52 -4.27
N ARG A 201 -26.81 18.83 -4.48
CA ARG A 201 -27.19 19.84 -3.48
C ARG A 201 -28.17 20.84 -4.08
N PRO A 202 -28.92 21.59 -3.26
CA PRO A 202 -29.87 22.60 -3.73
C PRO A 202 -29.27 23.63 -4.70
N ASN A 203 -27.96 23.89 -4.62
CA ASN A 203 -27.26 24.89 -5.44
C ASN A 203 -26.39 24.27 -6.54
N GLY A 204 -26.64 23.00 -6.92
CA GLY A 204 -25.91 22.29 -7.96
C GLY A 204 -25.20 21.03 -7.46
N ARG A 205 -24.40 20.41 -8.34
CA ARG A 205 -23.65 19.19 -8.03
C ARG A 205 -22.24 19.52 -7.57
N ILE A 206 -21.80 18.92 -6.48
CA ILE A 206 -20.43 19.07 -5.96
C ILE A 206 -19.68 17.75 -6.14
N PRO A 207 -18.48 17.76 -6.74
CA PRO A 207 -17.68 16.56 -6.83
C PRO A 207 -17.15 16.19 -5.44
N ARG A 208 -17.36 14.93 -5.03
CA ARG A 208 -16.85 14.35 -3.79
C ARG A 208 -15.94 13.18 -4.11
N LEU A 209 -14.79 13.11 -3.45
CA LEU A 209 -13.90 11.96 -3.56
C LEU A 209 -14.23 10.91 -2.50
N LYS A 210 -14.16 9.63 -2.88
CA LYS A 210 -14.29 8.53 -1.92
C LYS A 210 -12.90 8.12 -1.43
N PHE A 211 -12.77 8.03 -0.12
CA PHE A 211 -11.61 7.39 0.50
C PHE A 211 -11.48 5.95 -0.01
N ARG A 212 -10.26 5.56 -0.40
CA ARG A 212 -9.97 4.25 -0.98
C ARG A 212 -9.01 3.42 -0.16
N CYS A 213 -7.91 4.02 0.28
CA CYS A 213 -6.83 3.28 0.91
C CYS A 213 -6.10 4.15 1.93
N LEU A 214 -5.70 3.51 3.04
CA LEU A 214 -4.79 4.04 4.05
C LEU A 214 -3.53 3.18 4.00
N GLY A 215 -2.40 3.80 3.71
CA GLY A 215 -1.08 3.23 3.97
C GLY A 215 -0.56 3.76 5.30
N LYS A 216 0.13 2.92 6.08
CA LYS A 216 0.83 3.33 7.30
C LYS A 216 2.15 2.56 7.42
N SER A 217 3.28 3.26 7.53
CA SER A 217 4.57 2.59 7.72
C SER A 217 4.72 2.14 9.17
N LYS A 218 5.56 1.10 9.37
CA LYS A 218 5.96 0.67 10.71
C LYS A 218 6.62 1.88 11.42
N GLY A 219 6.49 1.99 12.75
CA GLY A 219 7.10 3.09 13.51
C GLY A 219 6.36 4.43 13.56
N PHE A 220 5.27 4.64 12.79
CA PHE A 220 4.44 5.84 13.00
C PHE A 220 3.72 5.74 14.35
N LYS A 221 4.10 6.63 15.28
CA LYS A 221 3.80 6.59 16.72
C LYS A 221 2.31 6.59 17.08
N PHE A 222 1.45 7.03 16.15
CA PHE A 222 0.00 7.15 16.38
C PHE A 222 -0.79 6.07 15.66
N ARG A 223 -1.76 5.47 16.37
CA ARG A 223 -2.80 4.66 15.73
C ARG A 223 -3.87 5.59 15.18
N MET A 224 -4.06 5.59 13.86
CA MET A 224 -5.19 6.26 13.22
C MET A 224 -6.25 5.22 12.88
N GLY A 225 -7.41 5.33 13.52
CA GLY A 225 -8.58 4.53 13.16
C GLY A 225 -9.31 5.13 11.96
N LYS A 226 -10.26 4.36 11.41
CA LYS A 226 -11.08 4.78 10.27
C LYS A 226 -11.87 6.07 10.56
N LYS A 227 -12.28 6.29 11.81
CA LYS A 227 -12.94 7.53 12.23
C LYS A 227 -11.98 8.72 12.19
N GLU A 228 -10.75 8.57 12.70
CA GLU A 228 -9.74 9.63 12.63
C GLU A 228 -9.32 9.92 11.17
N VAL A 229 -9.17 8.89 10.32
CA VAL A 229 -8.95 9.07 8.87
C VAL A 229 -10.12 9.78 8.20
N ASN A 230 -11.34 9.44 8.59
CA ASN A 230 -12.54 10.13 8.11
C ASN A 230 -12.63 11.58 8.62
N ASN A 231 -11.97 11.92 9.73
CA ASN A 231 -11.89 13.29 10.23
C ASN A 231 -10.71 14.06 9.62
N ILE A 232 -9.69 13.35 9.09
CA ILE A 232 -8.67 13.92 8.19
C ILE A 232 -9.27 14.13 6.79
N ILE A 233 -10.56 13.83 6.57
CA ILE A 233 -11.26 14.20 5.33
C ILE A 233 -11.20 15.72 5.16
N ILE A 234 -10.20 16.10 4.40
CA ILE A 234 -10.26 17.03 3.27
C ILE A 234 -11.62 16.82 2.63
N TYR A 235 -12.61 17.61 3.01
CA TYR A 235 -13.77 18.02 2.21
C TYR A 235 -14.98 18.55 3.01
N ASP A 236 -14.99 18.58 4.34
CA ASP A 236 -16.00 19.39 5.05
C ASP A 236 -15.43 20.68 5.67
N ASP A 237 -14.19 20.68 6.23
CA ASP A 237 -13.59 21.89 6.82
C ASP A 237 -12.06 22.02 6.64
N ILE A 238 -11.43 21.28 5.72
CA ILE A 238 -10.16 21.74 5.16
C ILE A 238 -10.53 22.89 4.25
N ASP A 239 -10.47 24.07 4.84
CA ASP A 239 -10.86 25.37 4.33
C ASP A 239 -11.27 25.30 2.86
N LYS A 240 -12.56 25.44 2.55
CA LYS A 240 -13.02 25.50 1.15
C LYS A 240 -12.16 26.49 0.35
N CYS A 241 -11.54 27.46 1.03
CA CYS A 241 -10.49 28.32 0.52
C CYS A 241 -9.22 27.58 0.05
N PHE A 242 -8.59 26.72 0.87
CA PHE A 242 -7.37 25.98 0.55
C PHE A 242 -7.52 25.05 -0.65
N MET A 243 -8.49 24.13 -0.63
CA MET A 243 -8.68 23.23 -1.77
C MET A 243 -9.09 24.00 -3.04
N ARG A 244 -9.86 25.10 -2.92
CA ARG A 244 -10.13 25.97 -4.07
C ARG A 244 -8.89 26.71 -4.56
N GLN A 245 -8.00 27.15 -3.67
CA GLN A 245 -6.74 27.82 -4.05
C GLN A 245 -5.79 26.85 -4.75
N ILE A 246 -5.64 25.64 -4.21
CA ILE A 246 -4.91 24.53 -4.82
C ILE A 246 -5.49 24.20 -6.20
N ILE A 247 -6.80 23.98 -6.28
CA ILE A 247 -7.47 23.66 -7.55
C ILE A 247 -7.29 24.80 -8.57
N LYS A 248 -7.40 26.06 -8.14
CA LYS A 248 -7.18 27.24 -9.00
C LYS A 248 -5.73 27.39 -9.44
N ALA A 249 -4.77 26.98 -8.62
CA ALA A 249 -3.35 27.05 -8.97
C ALA A 249 -2.99 26.10 -10.13
N LYS A 250 -3.81 25.07 -10.41
CA LYS A 250 -3.55 24.01 -11.42
C LYS A 250 -2.20 23.31 -11.26
N GLU A 251 -1.58 23.45 -10.11
CA GLU A 251 -0.40 22.72 -9.72
C GLU A 251 -0.82 21.28 -9.38
N ASP A 252 0.09 20.34 -9.60
CA ASP A 252 -0.24 18.92 -9.53
C ASP A 252 0.37 18.27 -8.27
N MET A 253 1.25 18.97 -7.57
CA MET A 253 1.88 18.59 -6.31
C MET A 253 2.06 19.80 -5.38
N PHE A 254 1.85 19.59 -4.07
CA PHE A 254 1.87 20.65 -3.07
C PHE A 254 2.49 20.18 -1.77
N PHE A 255 3.25 21.07 -1.12
CA PHE A 255 3.81 20.82 0.20
C PHE A 255 3.28 21.83 1.22
N GLN A 256 2.87 21.34 2.39
CA GLN A 256 2.39 22.17 3.50
C GLN A 256 2.91 21.64 4.83
N ASN A 257 3.47 22.52 5.65
CA ASN A 257 3.75 22.25 7.05
C ASN A 257 2.53 22.62 7.91
N VAL A 258 2.16 21.71 8.81
CA VAL A 258 0.94 21.79 9.60
C VAL A 258 1.21 21.30 11.02
N MET A 259 0.70 22.02 12.02
CA MET A 259 0.60 21.48 13.37
C MET A 259 -0.64 20.62 13.50
N MET A 260 -0.47 19.32 13.78
CA MET A 260 -1.57 18.39 13.99
C MET A 260 -1.70 18.06 15.47
N GLU A 261 -2.92 18.13 15.98
CA GLU A 261 -3.26 17.78 17.36
C GLU A 261 -3.89 16.38 17.42
N PHE A 262 -3.28 15.48 18.19
CA PHE A 262 -3.77 14.11 18.42
C PHE A 262 -3.89 13.84 19.91
N LYS A 263 -5.12 13.75 20.45
CA LYS A 263 -5.42 13.24 21.80
C LYS A 263 -4.38 13.74 22.84
N ASP A 264 -4.21 15.07 22.91
CA ASP A 264 -3.30 15.78 23.82
C ASP A 264 -1.80 15.81 23.45
N LYS A 265 -1.44 15.46 22.21
CA LYS A 265 -0.08 15.65 21.66
C LYS A 265 -0.11 16.53 20.42
N HIS A 266 0.80 17.49 20.36
CA HIS A 266 1.06 18.28 19.17
C HIS A 266 2.20 17.61 18.37
N LEU A 267 1.94 17.38 17.09
CA LEU A 267 2.92 16.86 16.15
C LEU A 267 3.00 17.81 14.97
N GLU A 268 4.18 18.37 14.73
CA GLU A 268 4.48 19.04 13.47
C GLU A 268 4.54 17.99 12.37
N ILE A 269 3.71 18.18 11.35
CA ILE A 269 3.66 17.30 10.20
C ILE A 269 3.87 18.09 8.91
N ASP A 270 4.54 17.44 7.99
CA ASP A 270 4.65 17.84 6.60
C ASP A 270 3.66 17.00 5.79
N MET A 271 2.79 17.71 5.07
CA MET A 271 1.80 17.15 4.17
C MET A 271 2.26 17.35 2.73
N LEU A 272 2.44 16.25 2.00
CA LEU A 272 2.66 16.27 0.56
C LEU A 272 1.39 15.78 -0.13
N ILE A 273 0.80 16.63 -0.96
CA ILE A 273 -0.47 16.38 -1.65
C ILE A 273 -0.21 16.27 -3.14
N ARG A 274 -0.62 15.15 -3.74
CA ARG A 274 -0.55 14.90 -5.18
C ARG A 274 -1.96 14.82 -5.76
N LEU A 275 -2.23 15.62 -6.79
CA LEU A 275 -3.51 15.69 -7.49
C LEU A 275 -3.40 15.11 -8.90
N VAL A 276 -4.40 14.34 -9.33
CA VAL A 276 -4.53 13.89 -10.72
C VAL A 276 -5.85 14.39 -11.29
N TYR A 277 -5.76 15.29 -12.27
CA TYR A 277 -6.92 15.86 -12.97
C TYR A 277 -7.41 14.95 -14.10
N TRP A 278 -8.70 14.99 -14.40
CA TRP A 278 -9.21 14.51 -15.68
C TRP A 278 -8.92 15.57 -16.75
N LYS A 279 -8.68 15.13 -17.99
CA LYS A 279 -8.26 16.01 -19.10
C LYS A 279 -9.20 17.21 -19.35
N GLU A 280 -10.45 17.13 -18.89
CA GLU A 280 -11.50 18.11 -19.16
C GLU A 280 -12.14 18.70 -17.88
N ASP A 281 -11.73 18.26 -16.68
CA ASP A 281 -12.35 18.71 -15.44
C ASP A 281 -11.49 19.75 -14.71
N GLU A 282 -12.16 20.74 -14.12
CA GLU A 282 -11.54 21.66 -13.15
C GLU A 282 -11.19 20.96 -11.82
N TYR A 283 -11.70 19.75 -11.58
CA TYR A 283 -11.57 19.05 -10.30
C TYR A 283 -10.65 17.83 -10.38
N PRO A 284 -9.88 17.54 -9.32
CA PRO A 284 -9.04 16.36 -9.27
C PRO A 284 -9.90 15.09 -9.19
N SER A 285 -9.48 14.06 -9.91
CA SER A 285 -10.11 12.73 -9.91
C SER A 285 -9.52 11.77 -8.88
N LYS A 286 -8.26 12.04 -8.48
CA LYS A 286 -7.52 11.33 -7.45
C LYS A 286 -6.73 12.32 -6.63
N VAL A 287 -6.65 12.04 -5.33
CA VAL A 287 -5.87 12.80 -4.37
C VAL A 287 -5.12 11.83 -3.49
N LEU A 288 -3.81 12.00 -3.44
CA LEU A 288 -2.93 11.27 -2.54
C LEU A 288 -2.32 12.28 -1.56
N ILE A 289 -2.42 11.99 -0.28
CA ILE A 289 -1.86 12.82 0.79
C ILE A 289 -0.89 11.96 1.58
N HIS A 290 0.36 12.37 1.61
CA HIS A 290 1.40 11.82 2.48
C HIS A 290 1.56 12.71 3.71
N ILE A 291 1.51 12.13 4.90
CA ILE A 291 1.68 12.80 6.19
C ILE A 291 2.93 12.25 6.85
N ILE A 292 3.91 13.12 7.06
CA ILE A 292 5.24 12.80 7.58
C ILE A 292 5.51 13.72 8.77
N PRO A 293 6.07 13.27 9.90
CA PRO A 293 6.48 14.17 10.97
C PRO A 293 7.64 15.09 10.55
N SER A 294 7.55 16.39 10.82
CA SER A 294 8.51 17.40 10.34
C SER A 294 9.90 17.28 10.97
N GLU A 295 10.07 16.47 12.01
CA GLU A 295 11.39 16.06 12.52
C GLU A 295 12.25 15.31 11.48
N HIS A 296 11.67 14.94 10.33
CA HIS A 296 12.33 14.27 9.20
C HIS A 296 12.66 15.23 8.03
N LEU A 297 13.43 16.30 8.30
CA LEU A 297 13.82 17.41 7.39
C LEU A 297 14.25 17.02 5.96
N ASP A 298 14.97 15.91 5.75
CA ASP A 298 15.44 15.50 4.42
C ASP A 298 14.29 15.12 3.47
N MET A 299 13.10 14.83 4.02
CA MET A 299 11.89 14.52 3.26
C MET A 299 11.30 15.77 2.63
N THR A 300 11.41 16.91 3.31
CA THR A 300 11.09 18.22 2.75
C THR A 300 12.03 18.54 1.60
N GLU A 301 13.30 18.15 1.69
CA GLU A 301 14.28 18.30 0.60
C GLU A 301 13.97 17.34 -0.57
N LEU A 302 13.70 16.06 -0.30
CA LEU A 302 13.31 15.05 -1.30
C LEU A 302 11.99 15.41 -2.01
N ALA A 303 11.01 15.93 -1.27
CA ALA A 303 9.78 16.47 -1.83
C ALA A 303 10.01 17.80 -2.58
N GLY A 304 10.94 18.64 -2.11
CA GLY A 304 11.27 19.95 -2.66
C GLY A 304 12.18 19.93 -3.90
N ARG A 305 12.82 18.79 -4.23
CA ARG A 305 13.68 18.61 -5.42
C ARG A 305 13.00 18.87 -6.77
N LYS A 306 11.68 19.10 -6.81
CA LYS A 306 10.93 19.47 -8.01
C LYS A 306 10.14 20.77 -7.86
N ASN A 307 10.78 21.91 -7.59
CA ASN A 307 10.14 23.26 -7.64
C ASN A 307 8.69 23.27 -7.11
N VAL A 308 8.42 22.53 -6.04
CA VAL A 308 7.05 22.30 -5.58
C VAL A 308 6.62 23.57 -4.89
N PRO A 309 5.51 24.20 -5.30
CA PRO A 309 5.08 25.42 -4.66
C PRO A 309 4.75 25.14 -3.19
N HIS A 310 5.45 25.84 -2.30
CA HIS A 310 5.24 25.80 -0.87
C HIS A 310 4.11 26.75 -0.50
N TYR A 311 3.07 26.24 0.15
CA TYR A 311 1.99 27.06 0.68
C TYR A 311 2.11 27.14 2.20
N ASN A 312 2.43 28.33 2.70
CA ASN A 312 2.46 28.59 4.14
C ASN A 312 1.03 28.94 4.60
N LEU A 313 0.36 28.00 5.25
CA LEU A 313 -1.00 28.18 5.73
C LEU A 313 -1.09 27.70 7.17
N SER A 314 -1.42 28.65 8.05
CA SER A 314 -1.42 28.48 9.49
C SER A 314 -2.54 27.55 9.98
N ILE A 315 -2.11 26.49 10.68
CA ILE A 315 -2.83 25.66 11.66
C ILE A 315 -4.03 24.87 11.13
N PHE A 316 -3.85 23.55 11.10
CA PHE A 316 -4.94 22.58 11.01
C PHE A 316 -5.40 22.20 12.41
N ARG A 317 -6.59 22.65 12.82
CA ARG A 317 -7.16 22.19 14.10
C ARG A 317 -7.77 20.82 13.88
N GLY A 318 -7.12 19.78 14.39
CA GLY A 318 -7.68 18.43 14.45
C GLY A 318 -9.04 18.46 15.14
N VAL A 319 -10.04 17.86 14.51
CA VAL A 319 -11.40 17.76 15.07
C VAL A 319 -11.35 16.89 16.33
N ARG A 320 -11.86 17.45 17.44
CA ARG A 320 -11.94 16.83 18.77
C ARG A 320 -12.62 15.47 18.76
#